data_AF-A0A3A5MGL6-F1
#
_entry.id   AF-A0A3A5MGL6-F1
#
_cell.length_a   1.000
_cell.length_b   1.000
_cell.length_c   1.000
_cell.angle_alpha   90.00
_cell.angle_beta   90.00
_cell.angle_gamma   90.00
#
_symmetry.space_group_name_H-M   'P 1'
#
loop_
_entity.id
_entity.type
_entity.pdbx_description
1 polymer ?
#
loop_
_entity_poly.entity_id
_entity_poly.type
_entity_poly.pdbx_seq_one_letter_code
_entity_poly.pdbx_strand_id
1 'polypeptide(L)'
;MQTLGSNGRPSGRGVSMRMGSAGMAVMLVVFLVAVVFAANQNDVIGWLVAIISLGWLLIFSYVVLSLRSAARKAADRIQAHGGFGSAGAPQAGTAAVDRARDLKLDHSFKIVQVQVGVVREYLGKDAEMVERALETIEITSHNARSMMKGSSEGPVEGTVVD
;
A
#
# COMPACT_ATOMS: atom_id res chain seq x y z
N MET A 1 18.91 -5.51 49.82
CA MET A 1 20.05 -6.30 49.31
C MET A 1 19.61 -6.97 48.01
N GLN A 2 20.42 -6.86 46.95
CA GLN A 2 20.22 -7.47 45.62
C GLN A 2 20.23 -9.02 45.69
N THR A 3 19.56 -9.68 44.74
CA THR A 3 20.14 -10.51 43.64
C THR A 3 18.97 -11.12 42.84
N LEU A 4 18.79 -10.75 41.56
CA LEU A 4 19.41 -11.30 40.33
C LEU A 4 18.86 -12.67 39.89
N GLY A 5 18.19 -12.67 38.73
CA GLY A 5 18.39 -13.70 37.72
C GLY A 5 17.21 -14.62 37.41
N SER A 6 16.44 -14.30 36.35
CA SER A 6 16.15 -15.34 35.36
C SER A 6 16.12 -14.75 33.96
N ASN A 7 16.93 -15.38 33.11
CA ASN A 7 17.17 -15.04 31.71
C ASN A 7 15.96 -15.42 30.84
N GLY A 8 15.27 -14.42 30.28
CA GLY A 8 14.38 -14.59 29.13
C GLY A 8 15.00 -13.91 27.91
N ARG A 9 15.68 -14.71 27.08
CA ARG A 9 16.39 -14.29 25.84
C ARG A 9 15.59 -13.29 24.98
N PRO A 10 16.17 -12.16 24.54
CA PRO A 10 15.56 -11.35 23.49
C PRO A 10 16.03 -11.79 22.09
N SER A 11 15.12 -11.63 21.14
CA SER A 11 15.34 -11.45 19.69
C SER A 11 15.83 -12.64 18.87
N GLY A 12 14.89 -13.47 18.42
CA GLY A 12 15.00 -14.18 17.14
C GLY A 12 14.91 -13.18 15.97
N ARG A 13 15.95 -12.37 15.78
CA ARG A 13 16.09 -11.42 14.68
C ARG A 13 17.22 -11.90 13.78
N GLY A 14 16.91 -12.37 12.56
CA GLY A 14 17.93 -12.40 11.50
C GLY A 14 17.95 -13.55 10.50
N VAL A 15 17.02 -14.51 10.50
CA VAL A 15 16.97 -15.57 9.48
C VAL A 15 15.58 -15.64 8.84
N SER A 16 15.26 -14.73 7.92
CA SER A 16 14.01 -14.90 7.13
C SER A 16 14.04 -14.34 5.71
N MET A 17 14.89 -13.37 5.36
CA MET A 17 14.85 -12.83 3.98
C MET A 17 15.76 -13.57 2.98
N ARG A 18 16.96 -14.00 3.39
CA ARG A 18 17.95 -14.62 2.47
C ARG A 18 17.70 -16.12 2.27
N MET A 19 17.28 -16.83 3.31
CA MET A 19 16.98 -18.26 3.24
C MET A 19 15.72 -18.56 2.42
N GLY A 20 14.71 -17.69 2.48
CA GLY A 20 13.51 -17.79 1.65
C GLY A 20 13.82 -17.69 0.15
N SER A 21 14.77 -16.84 -0.25
CA SER A 21 15.13 -16.66 -1.66
C SER A 21 15.85 -17.88 -2.26
N ALA A 22 16.71 -18.56 -1.48
CA ALA A 22 17.42 -19.75 -1.94
C ALA A 22 16.46 -20.95 -2.09
N GLY A 23 15.58 -21.15 -1.11
CA GLY A 23 14.55 -22.20 -1.17
C GLY A 23 13.59 -21.99 -2.35
N MET A 24 13.18 -20.74 -2.61
CA MET A 24 12.32 -20.41 -3.75
C MET A 24 13.01 -20.65 -5.09
N ALA A 25 14.29 -20.29 -5.22
CA ALA A 25 15.07 -20.55 -6.44
C ALA A 25 15.18 -22.06 -6.72
N VAL A 26 15.45 -22.88 -5.70
CA VAL A 26 15.51 -24.34 -5.85
C VAL A 26 14.16 -24.92 -6.27
N MET A 27 13.06 -24.48 -5.65
CA MET A 27 11.70 -24.91 -6.02
C MET A 27 11.35 -24.55 -7.46
N LEU A 28 11.75 -23.36 -7.93
CA LEU A 28 11.58 -22.95 -9.33
C LEU A 28 12.36 -23.87 -10.29
N VAL A 29 13.59 -24.24 -9.95
CA VAL A 29 14.39 -25.16 -10.77
C VAL A 29 13.74 -26.55 -10.82
N VAL A 30 13.29 -27.09 -9.69
CA VAL A 30 12.60 -28.38 -9.64
C VAL A 30 11.31 -28.35 -10.46
N PHE A 31 10.54 -27.27 -10.36
CA PHE A 31 9.32 -27.08 -11.16
C PHE A 31 9.62 -27.05 -12.66
N LEU A 32 10.63 -26.29 -13.10
CA LEU A 32 11.04 -26.26 -14.50
C LEU A 32 11.47 -27.65 -15.01
N VAL A 33 12.22 -28.40 -14.21
CA VAL A 33 12.62 -29.77 -14.56
C VAL A 33 11.40 -30.68 -14.70
N ALA A 34 10.45 -30.64 -13.76
CA ALA A 34 9.23 -31.44 -13.82
C ALA A 34 8.39 -31.13 -15.07
N VAL A 35 8.29 -29.86 -15.45
CA VAL A 35 7.57 -29.41 -16.65
C VAL A 35 8.25 -29.94 -17.92
N VAL A 36 9.58 -29.91 -18.01
CA VAL A 36 10.33 -30.46 -19.15
C VAL A 36 10.17 -31.98 -19.24
N PHE A 37 10.19 -32.69 -18.11
CA PHE A 37 9.93 -34.14 -18.09
C PHE A 37 8.50 -34.47 -18.52
N ALA A 38 7.51 -33.67 -18.13
CA ALA A 38 6.13 -33.82 -18.58
C ALA A 38 5.98 -33.55 -20.09
N ALA A 39 6.70 -32.55 -20.62
CA ALA A 39 6.79 -32.29 -22.07
C ALA A 39 7.39 -33.46 -22.84
N ASN A 40 8.39 -34.12 -22.27
CA ASN A 40 9.02 -35.26 -22.91
C ASN A 40 8.13 -36.52 -22.94
N GLN A 41 7.26 -36.73 -21.94
CA GLN A 41 6.36 -37.89 -21.93
C GLN A 41 5.07 -37.68 -22.72
N ASN A 42 4.58 -36.44 -22.83
CA ASN A 42 3.40 -36.10 -23.60
C ASN A 42 3.62 -34.80 -24.37
N ASP A 43 4.08 -34.95 -25.61
CA ASP A 43 4.60 -33.87 -26.46
C ASP A 43 3.63 -32.67 -26.48
N VAL A 44 2.35 -32.88 -26.81
CA VAL A 44 1.39 -31.77 -26.91
C VAL A 44 1.05 -31.14 -25.55
N ILE A 45 0.73 -31.94 -24.54
CA ILE A 45 0.26 -31.40 -23.24
C ILE A 45 1.40 -30.75 -22.47
N GLY A 46 2.58 -31.36 -22.45
CA GLY A 46 3.68 -30.80 -21.69
C GLY A 46 4.35 -29.61 -22.37
N TRP A 47 4.35 -29.49 -23.70
CA TRP A 47 4.70 -28.23 -24.36
C TRP A 47 3.71 -27.10 -24.03
N LEU A 48 2.41 -27.41 -23.92
CA LEU A 48 1.38 -26.46 -23.48
C LEU A 48 1.65 -25.95 -22.06
N VAL A 49 1.91 -26.87 -21.13
CA VAL A 49 2.26 -26.54 -19.75
C VAL A 49 3.59 -25.77 -19.69
N ALA A 50 4.58 -26.13 -20.50
CA ALA A 50 5.87 -25.43 -20.57
C ALA A 50 5.72 -23.97 -21.02
N ILE A 51 4.97 -23.72 -22.10
CA ILE A 51 4.75 -22.37 -22.62
C ILE A 51 3.98 -21.51 -21.61
N ILE A 52 2.91 -22.05 -21.02
CA ILE A 52 2.10 -21.32 -20.03
C ILE A 52 2.94 -20.99 -18.80
N SER A 53 3.71 -21.96 -18.30
CA SER A 53 4.58 -21.79 -17.13
C SER A 53 5.67 -20.75 -17.38
N LEU A 54 6.29 -20.79 -18.57
CA LEU A 54 7.29 -19.81 -18.99
C LEU A 54 6.69 -18.41 -19.09
N GLY A 55 5.49 -18.28 -19.66
CA GLY A 55 4.76 -17.01 -19.73
C GLY A 55 4.52 -16.42 -18.34
N TRP A 56 4.02 -17.21 -17.40
CA TRP A 56 3.83 -16.77 -16.01
C TRP A 56 5.13 -16.39 -15.31
N LEU A 57 6.21 -17.14 -15.54
CA LEU A 57 7.51 -16.85 -14.96
C LEU A 57 8.08 -15.52 -15.47
N LEU A 58 7.92 -15.23 -16.77
CA LEU A 58 8.34 -13.96 -17.36
C LEU A 58 7.55 -12.78 -16.80
N ILE A 59 6.22 -12.91 -16.67
CA ILE A 59 5.37 -11.88 -16.08
C ILE A 59 5.77 -11.63 -14.62
N PHE A 60 5.91 -12.70 -13.82
CA PHE A 60 6.34 -12.59 -12.42
C PHE A 60 7.70 -11.92 -12.31
N SER A 61 8.67 -12.34 -13.13
CA SER A 61 10.01 -11.75 -13.16
C SER A 61 9.97 -10.27 -13.54
N TYR A 62 9.16 -9.90 -14.54
CA TYR A 62 8.97 -8.51 -14.95
C TYR A 62 8.38 -7.67 -13.81
N VAL A 63 7.37 -8.16 -13.10
CA VAL A 63 6.77 -7.47 -11.95
C VAL A 63 7.79 -7.29 -10.81
N VAL A 64 8.54 -8.34 -10.47
CA VAL A 64 9.56 -8.27 -9.42
C VAL A 64 10.69 -7.31 -9.82
N LEU A 65 11.17 -7.37 -11.06
CA LEU A 65 12.23 -6.51 -11.55
C LEU A 65 11.79 -5.05 -11.67
N SER A 66 10.56 -4.78 -12.13
CA SER A 66 10.00 -3.43 -12.19
C SER A 66 9.83 -2.82 -10.80
N LEU A 67 9.31 -3.59 -9.83
CA LEU A 67 9.19 -3.14 -8.44
C LEU A 67 10.57 -2.90 -7.80
N ARG A 68 11.54 -3.81 -8.02
CA ARG A 68 12.90 -3.68 -7.50
C ARG A 68 13.65 -2.51 -8.14
N SER A 69 13.39 -2.23 -9.42
CA SER A 69 13.95 -1.07 -10.13
C SER A 69 13.32 0.24 -9.65
N ALA A 70 12.02 0.27 -9.38
CA ALA A 70 11.33 1.43 -8.80
C ALA A 70 11.83 1.73 -7.39
N ALA A 71 12.00 0.70 -6.55
CA ALA A 71 12.54 0.85 -5.20
C ALA A 71 13.99 1.35 -5.20
N ARG A 72 14.83 0.86 -6.14
CA ARG A 72 16.20 1.35 -6.33
C ARG A 72 16.22 2.81 -6.77
N LYS A 73 15.41 3.18 -7.77
CA LYS A 73 15.31 4.58 -8.22
C LYS A 73 14.83 5.52 -7.12
N ALA A 74 13.91 5.08 -6.26
CA ALA A 74 13.48 5.86 -5.09
C ALA A 74 14.62 6.03 -4.06
N ALA A 75 15.38 4.97 -3.80
CA ALA A 75 16.56 5.04 -2.93
C ALA A 75 17.65 5.96 -3.50
N ASP A 76 17.90 5.90 -4.81
CA ASP A 76 18.87 6.76 -5.50
C ASP A 76 18.43 8.23 -5.49
N ARG A 77 17.13 8.51 -5.59
CA ARG A 77 16.59 9.88 -5.42
C ARG A 77 16.80 10.40 -4.00
N ILE A 78 16.58 9.56 -2.99
CA ILE A 78 16.81 9.93 -1.57
C ILE A 78 18.31 10.19 -1.32
N GLN A 79 19.20 9.40 -1.91
CA GLN A 79 20.65 9.61 -1.79
C GLN A 79 21.14 10.84 -2.58
N ALA A 80 20.61 11.08 -3.78
CA ALA A 80 20.94 12.27 -4.58
C ALA A 80 20.46 13.57 -3.92
N HIS A 81 19.37 13.53 -3.14
CA HIS A 81 18.92 14.64 -2.30
C HIS A 81 19.61 14.70 -0.92
N GLY A 82 20.44 13.71 -0.57
CA GLY A 82 21.20 13.65 0.69
C GLY A 82 22.51 14.46 0.69
N GLY A 83 22.88 15.09 -0.43
CA GLY A 83 24.08 15.93 -0.56
C GLY A 83 23.82 17.45 -0.56
N PHE A 84 22.55 17.89 -0.60
CA PHE A 84 22.19 19.30 -0.43
C PHE A 84 21.64 19.51 0.97
N GLY A 85 22.48 20.01 1.86
CA GLY A 85 22.00 20.60 3.10
C GLY A 85 21.00 21.72 2.81
N SER A 86 19.98 21.84 3.67
CA SER A 86 19.33 23.10 3.99
C SER A 86 18.66 23.87 2.82
N ALA A 87 17.48 23.41 2.37
CA ALA A 87 16.40 24.32 1.93
C ALA A 87 15.05 23.59 1.93
N GLY A 88 14.24 23.80 2.97
CA GLY A 88 12.80 23.48 2.93
C GLY A 88 12.37 22.11 3.47
N ALA A 89 12.83 21.72 4.66
CA ALA A 89 12.14 20.68 5.43
C ALA A 89 10.89 21.29 6.11
N PRO A 90 9.70 20.70 5.86
CA PRO A 90 8.93 20.18 6.99
C PRO A 90 8.35 18.80 6.67
N GLN A 91 9.13 17.86 6.11
CA GLN A 91 8.55 16.69 5.43
C GLN A 91 8.23 15.46 6.31
N ALA A 92 8.72 15.39 7.54
CA ALA A 92 8.30 14.32 8.47
C ALA A 92 6.91 14.60 9.10
N GLY A 93 6.60 15.88 9.35
CA GLY A 93 5.29 16.30 9.88
C GLY A 93 4.20 16.37 8.81
N THR A 94 4.52 16.93 7.63
CA THR A 94 3.55 17.02 6.52
C THR A 94 3.17 15.66 5.96
N ALA A 95 4.10 14.70 5.82
CA ALA A 95 3.74 13.34 5.37
C ALA A 95 2.81 12.60 6.35
N ALA A 96 2.94 12.83 7.67
CA ALA A 96 2.04 12.27 8.66
C ALA A 96 0.66 12.96 8.65
N VAL A 97 0.63 14.29 8.46
CA VAL A 97 -0.60 15.09 8.31
C VAL A 97 -1.35 14.73 7.02
N ASP A 98 -0.63 14.55 5.90
CA ASP A 98 -1.18 14.11 4.62
C ASP A 98 -1.78 12.70 4.76
N ARG A 99 -1.07 11.76 5.41
CA ARG A 99 -1.58 10.41 5.64
C ARG A 99 -2.82 10.40 6.55
N ALA A 100 -2.85 11.23 7.58
CA ALA A 100 -4.02 11.37 8.46
C ALA A 100 -5.21 12.02 7.73
N ARG A 101 -4.95 12.98 6.83
CA ARG A 101 -5.97 13.56 5.94
C ARG A 101 -6.52 12.50 4.99
N ASP A 102 -5.67 11.72 4.35
CA ASP A 102 -6.09 10.70 3.38
C ASP A 102 -6.95 9.62 4.03
N LEU A 103 -6.62 9.18 5.25
CA LEU A 103 -7.45 8.25 6.02
C LEU A 103 -8.83 8.83 6.37
N LYS A 104 -8.90 10.12 6.71
CA LYS A 104 -10.18 10.79 6.97
C LYS A 104 -11.01 10.99 5.70
N LEU A 105 -10.37 11.32 4.58
CA LEU A 105 -11.03 11.44 3.27
C LEU A 105 -11.60 10.09 2.82
N ASP A 106 -10.85 9.01 2.97
CA ASP A 106 -11.33 7.65 2.69
C ASP A 106 -12.60 7.33 3.52
N HIS A 107 -12.58 7.66 4.81
CA HIS A 107 -13.75 7.49 5.67
C HIS A 107 -14.95 8.33 5.21
N SER A 108 -14.73 9.61 4.85
CA SER A 108 -15.77 10.47 4.30
C SER A 108 -16.38 9.90 3.01
N PHE A 109 -15.57 9.36 2.10
CA PHE A 109 -16.08 8.73 0.88
C PHE A 109 -16.87 7.45 1.16
N LYS A 110 -16.46 6.64 2.14
CA LYS A 110 -17.22 5.46 2.57
C LYS A 110 -18.61 5.84 3.12
N ILE A 111 -18.72 6.92 3.89
CA ILE A 111 -20.01 7.41 4.38
C ILE A 111 -20.93 7.78 3.22
N VAL A 112 -20.42 8.52 2.23
CA VAL A 112 -21.20 8.87 1.02
C VAL A 112 -21.67 7.61 0.29
N GLN A 113 -20.84 6.59 0.15
CA GLN A 113 -21.24 5.33 -0.50
C GLN A 113 -22.38 4.63 0.24
N VAL A 114 -22.32 4.57 1.58
CA VAL A 114 -23.39 3.99 2.40
C VAL A 114 -24.68 4.78 2.21
N GLN A 115 -24.62 6.11 2.25
CA GLN A 115 -25.80 6.96 2.09
C GLN A 115 -26.40 6.91 0.68
N VAL A 116 -25.57 6.75 -0.37
CA VAL A 116 -26.08 6.48 -1.73
C VAL A 116 -26.83 5.14 -1.77
N GLY A 117 -26.39 4.13 -1.01
CA GLY A 117 -27.13 2.88 -0.82
C GLY A 117 -28.51 3.11 -0.19
N VAL A 118 -28.56 3.90 0.88
CA VAL A 118 -29.82 4.28 1.56
C VAL A 118 -30.74 5.03 0.59
N VAL A 119 -30.24 6.01 -0.16
CA VAL A 119 -31.03 6.73 -1.18
C VAL A 119 -31.62 5.74 -2.17
N ARG A 120 -30.84 4.83 -2.73
CA ARG A 120 -31.33 3.83 -3.70
C ARG A 120 -32.38 2.90 -3.11
N GLU A 121 -32.24 2.53 -1.83
CA GLU A 121 -33.16 1.64 -1.15
C GLU A 121 -34.51 2.27 -0.85
N TYR A 122 -34.51 3.55 -0.46
CA TYR A 122 -35.70 4.28 -0.02
C TYR A 122 -36.31 5.21 -1.08
N LEU A 123 -35.65 5.37 -2.24
CA LEU A 123 -36.18 6.15 -3.36
C LEU A 123 -37.57 5.63 -3.79
N GLY A 124 -38.56 6.51 -3.78
CA GLY A 124 -39.95 6.17 -4.10
C GLY A 124 -40.70 5.39 -3.03
N LYS A 125 -40.07 5.11 -1.87
CA LYS A 125 -40.70 4.48 -0.70
C LYS A 125 -40.86 5.45 0.46
N ASP A 126 -39.79 6.17 0.80
CA ASP A 126 -39.74 7.09 1.93
C ASP A 126 -38.91 8.33 1.55
N ALA A 127 -39.61 9.43 1.29
CA ALA A 127 -38.97 10.68 0.90
C ALA A 127 -38.18 11.33 2.04
N GLU A 128 -38.58 11.13 3.30
CA GLU A 128 -37.89 11.73 4.45
C GLU A 128 -36.56 11.03 4.72
N MET A 129 -36.51 9.71 4.57
CA MET A 129 -35.27 8.94 4.66
C MET A 129 -34.30 9.28 3.52
N VAL A 130 -34.80 9.54 2.32
CA VAL A 130 -33.98 10.00 1.19
C VAL A 130 -33.42 11.40 1.46
N GLU A 131 -34.25 12.33 1.96
CA GLU A 131 -33.82 13.70 2.27
C GLU A 131 -32.69 13.71 3.32
N ARG A 132 -32.85 12.96 4.42
CA ARG A 132 -31.80 12.86 5.46
C ARG A 132 -30.51 12.24 4.95
N ALA A 133 -30.60 11.26 4.05
CA ALA A 133 -29.44 10.65 3.42
C ALA A 133 -28.72 11.64 2.49
N LEU A 134 -29.47 12.44 1.74
CA LEU A 134 -28.93 13.51 0.89
C LEU A 134 -28.26 14.62 1.72
N GLU A 135 -28.88 15.06 2.81
CA GLU A 135 -28.30 16.03 3.76
C GLU A 135 -26.96 15.52 4.32
N THR A 136 -26.91 14.24 4.71
CA THR A 136 -25.68 13.62 5.20
C THR A 136 -24.58 13.58 4.13
N ILE A 137 -24.95 13.29 2.87
CA ILE A 137 -24.01 13.32 1.73
C ILE A 137 -23.49 14.73 1.53
N GLU A 138 -24.34 15.75 1.60
CA GLU A 138 -23.97 17.15 1.41
C GLU A 138 -22.97 17.61 2.48
N ILE A 139 -23.29 17.40 3.76
CA ILE A 139 -22.43 17.75 4.89
C ILE A 139 -21.08 17.04 4.78
N THR A 140 -21.10 15.74 4.48
CA THR A 140 -19.87 14.94 4.37
C THR A 140 -19.02 15.40 3.20
N SER A 141 -19.64 15.72 2.06
CA SER A 141 -18.95 16.21 0.86
C SER A 141 -18.34 17.59 1.09
N HIS A 142 -19.03 18.48 1.80
CA HIS A 142 -18.51 19.80 2.17
C HIS A 142 -17.26 19.67 3.07
N ASN A 143 -17.34 18.81 4.09
CA ASN A 143 -16.22 18.56 4.99
C ASN A 143 -15.02 17.94 4.27
N ALA A 144 -15.25 16.91 3.43
CA ALA A 144 -14.19 16.29 2.63
C ALA A 144 -13.54 17.30 1.67
N ARG A 145 -14.34 18.15 1.01
CA ARG A 145 -13.85 19.19 0.11
C ARG A 145 -13.01 20.25 0.84
N SER A 146 -13.41 20.65 2.04
CA SER A 146 -12.63 21.56 2.90
C SER A 146 -11.25 20.95 3.22
N MET A 147 -11.22 19.65 3.56
CA MET A 147 -9.98 18.94 3.84
C MET A 147 -9.04 18.83 2.63
N MET A 148 -9.58 18.73 1.41
CA MET A 148 -8.78 18.72 0.18
C MET A 148 -8.10 20.08 -0.13
N LYS A 149 -8.67 21.21 0.33
CA LYS A 149 -8.13 22.56 0.06
C LYS A 149 -6.97 22.94 0.99
N GLY A 150 -6.75 22.19 2.07
CA GLY A 150 -5.79 22.49 3.15
C GLY A 150 -4.30 22.31 2.83
N SER A 151 -3.81 22.85 1.71
CA SER A 151 -2.36 22.95 1.42
C SER A 151 -1.95 24.21 0.64
N SER A 152 -2.88 25.13 0.35
CA SER A 152 -2.58 26.40 -0.35
C SER A 152 -2.47 27.63 0.56
N GLU A 153 -2.74 27.49 1.86
CA GLU A 153 -2.54 28.57 2.84
C GLU A 153 -1.30 28.21 3.65
N GLY A 154 -0.25 29.04 3.53
CA GLY A 154 1.04 28.82 4.18
C GLY A 154 0.94 28.71 5.71
N PRO A 155 2.05 28.43 6.40
CA PRO A 155 2.08 28.35 7.85
C PRO A 155 1.44 29.60 8.46
N VAL A 156 0.46 29.42 9.35
CA VAL A 156 -0.16 30.51 10.09
C VAL A 156 0.92 31.14 10.98
N GLU A 157 1.48 32.28 10.56
CA GLU A 157 2.32 33.13 11.41
C GLU A 157 1.42 33.76 12.48
N GLY A 158 1.20 33.02 13.57
CA GLY A 158 0.62 33.55 14.79
C GLY A 158 1.69 33.60 15.86
N THR A 159 2.07 34.80 16.31
CA THR A 159 2.85 34.96 17.54
C THR A 159 2.00 34.50 18.71
N VAL A 160 2.42 33.45 19.41
CA VAL A 160 1.84 33.08 20.70
C VAL A 160 2.25 34.17 21.69
N VAL A 161 1.27 34.96 22.15
CA VAL A 161 1.45 35.88 23.28
C VAL A 161 0.99 35.10 24.51
N ASP A 162 1.91 34.83 25.42
CA ASP A 162 1.66 34.37 26.79
C ASP A 162 1.29 35.58 27.67
#